data_AF-A0A6A6L7G4-F1
#
_entry.id   AF-A0A6A6L7G4-F1
#
_cell.length_a   1.000
_cell.length_b   1.000
_cell.length_c   1.000
_cell.angle_alpha   90.00
_cell.angle_beta   90.00
_cell.angle_gamma   90.00
#
_symmetry.space_group_name_H-M   'P 1'
#
loop_
_entity.id
_entity.type
_entity.pdbx_description
1 polymer ?
#
loop_
_entity_poly.entity_id
_entity_poly.type
_entity_poly.pdbx_seq_one_letter_code
_entity_poly.pdbx_strand_id
1 'polypeptide(L)'
;MEEENQNSKSNRTNCSSSMSDVVLGCVMPYIHDPRDRDAVSLVCRRWYELDALTRKHITIAFCYTTSPDRLRRRFKHLESLKLKGKPRAAMFNLIPEDWGGFVTPWVNEIAESFNCLKSLHFRRMIVTDSDLEVLAKSRGRVLQTRNVIGDRGLEVLASSCRRLKRLRIELGADEQGMEDEEGCPSLQKLEMRGCCFTESALARAVMQLTSLRYLWVQGYRASSSNPGRDLSAMVRPFWNIELIPPRKVVVVNQVGEDVVVEQPAHILAYYSLAGPRTDFPNSVVPLDLVG
;
A
#
# COMPACT_ATOMS: atom_id res chain seq x y z
N MET A 1 -75.37 0.73 30.78
CA MET A 1 -75.96 0.07 29.61
C MET A 1 -75.60 0.95 28.42
N GLU A 2 -74.34 0.96 27.97
CA GLU A 2 -73.63 -0.12 27.24
C GLU A 2 -74.41 -0.58 26.00
N GLU A 3 -73.93 -0.18 24.83
CA GLU A 3 -73.98 -0.88 23.52
C GLU A 3 -73.09 -0.05 22.56
N GLU A 4 -71.80 -0.38 22.44
CA GLU A 4 -71.19 -1.27 21.42
C GLU A 4 -71.25 -0.78 19.96
N ASN A 5 -70.26 0.06 19.63
CA ASN A 5 -69.18 -0.22 18.69
C ASN A 5 -69.46 -1.13 17.46
N GLN A 6 -69.66 -0.53 16.29
CA GLN A 6 -69.32 -1.14 14.98
C GLN A 6 -68.75 -0.08 14.03
N ASN A 7 -67.47 0.26 14.20
CA ASN A 7 -66.71 0.93 13.14
C ASN A 7 -65.85 -0.11 12.42
N SER A 8 -66.46 -0.73 11.41
CA SER A 8 -65.71 -1.42 10.38
C SER A 8 -64.86 -0.40 9.62
N LYS A 9 -63.54 -0.59 9.56
CA LYS A 9 -62.72 -0.20 8.41
C LYS A 9 -61.29 -0.71 8.53
N SER A 10 -61.05 -1.72 7.70
CA SER A 10 -59.83 -1.92 6.94
C SER A 10 -58.55 -2.18 7.74
N ASN A 11 -58.34 -3.46 8.06
CA ASN A 11 -56.99 -4.04 8.10
C ASN A 11 -56.28 -3.71 6.77
N ARG A 12 -55.52 -2.62 6.73
CA ARG A 12 -54.46 -2.44 5.74
C ARG A 12 -53.40 -3.48 6.05
N THR A 13 -53.57 -4.66 5.46
CA THR A 13 -52.45 -5.55 5.17
C THR A 13 -51.45 -4.74 4.37
N ASN A 14 -50.44 -4.23 5.06
CA ASN A 14 -49.29 -3.59 4.46
C ASN A 14 -48.49 -4.72 3.77
N CYS A 15 -48.93 -5.11 2.58
CA CYS A 15 -48.10 -5.81 1.61
C CYS A 15 -47.08 -4.80 1.09
N SER A 16 -46.14 -4.37 1.93
CA SER A 16 -44.90 -3.83 1.42
C SER A 16 -44.19 -4.98 0.73
N SER A 17 -44.17 -4.96 -0.59
CA SER A 17 -43.30 -5.78 -1.44
C SER A 17 -41.81 -5.41 -1.25
N SER A 18 -41.41 -5.12 -0.01
CA SER A 18 -40.04 -4.87 0.38
C SER A 18 -39.26 -6.15 0.17
N MET A 19 -38.29 -6.12 -0.74
CA MET A 19 -37.22 -7.13 -0.79
C MET A 19 -36.79 -7.44 0.64
N SER A 20 -36.82 -8.71 1.02
CA SER A 20 -36.37 -9.15 2.35
C SER A 20 -34.92 -8.71 2.56
N ASP A 21 -34.58 -8.30 3.77
CA ASP A 21 -33.20 -7.93 4.16
C ASP A 21 -32.18 -9.01 3.81
N VAL A 22 -32.63 -10.28 3.78
CA VAL A 22 -31.83 -11.42 3.33
C VAL A 22 -31.45 -11.28 1.86
N VAL A 23 -32.40 -10.91 1.00
CA VAL A 23 -32.17 -10.74 -0.45
C VAL A 23 -31.22 -9.57 -0.70
N LEU A 24 -31.42 -8.44 -0.01
CA LEU A 24 -30.53 -7.28 -0.13
C LEU A 24 -29.11 -7.60 0.36
N GLY A 25 -28.99 -8.35 1.47
CA GLY A 25 -27.70 -8.85 1.95
C GLY A 25 -26.99 -9.77 0.95
N CYS A 26 -27.75 -10.57 0.18
CA CYS A 26 -27.21 -11.41 -0.88
C CYS A 26 -26.79 -10.62 -2.12
N VAL A 27 -27.46 -9.52 -2.47
CA VAL A 27 -27.16 -8.73 -3.67
C VAL A 27 -25.94 -7.81 -3.46
N MET A 28 -25.81 -7.21 -2.27
CA MET A 28 -24.76 -6.22 -1.98
C MET A 28 -23.32 -6.68 -2.32
N PRO A 29 -22.89 -7.93 -2.05
CA PRO A 29 -21.56 -8.41 -2.42
C PRO A 29 -21.26 -8.41 -3.94
N TYR A 30 -22.28 -8.46 -4.79
CA TYR A 30 -22.14 -8.44 -6.25
C TYR A 30 -22.01 -7.02 -6.83
N ILE A 31 -22.21 -5.98 -6.02
CA ILE A 31 -22.03 -4.59 -6.43
C ILE A 31 -20.56 -4.21 -6.20
N HIS A 32 -19.76 -4.29 -7.26
CA HIS A 32 -18.31 -4.08 -7.20
C HIS A 32 -17.89 -2.62 -7.48
N ASP A 33 -18.61 -1.86 -8.31
CA ASP A 33 -18.26 -0.46 -8.61
C ASP A 33 -18.42 0.40 -7.33
N PRO A 34 -17.38 1.11 -6.88
CA PRO A 34 -17.45 1.98 -5.72
C PRO A 34 -18.52 3.08 -5.82
N ARG A 35 -18.80 3.60 -7.03
CA ARG A 35 -19.81 4.64 -7.26
C ARG A 35 -21.22 4.11 -7.08
N ASP A 36 -21.46 2.87 -7.51
CA ASP A 36 -22.76 2.21 -7.28
C ASP A 36 -22.97 1.96 -5.80
N ARG A 37 -21.93 1.52 -5.08
CA ARG A 37 -21.97 1.40 -3.61
C ARG A 37 -22.28 2.74 -2.91
N ASP A 38 -21.73 3.84 -3.41
CA ASP A 38 -22.02 5.17 -2.88
C ASP A 38 -23.49 5.54 -3.10
N ALA A 39 -24.03 5.34 -4.31
CA ALA A 39 -25.44 5.57 -4.61
C ALA A 39 -26.38 4.70 -3.76
N VAL A 40 -26.08 3.40 -3.65
CA VAL A 40 -26.78 2.43 -2.82
C VAL A 40 -26.85 2.89 -1.36
N SER A 41 -25.73 3.39 -0.83
CA SER A 41 -25.66 3.81 0.57
C SER A 41 -26.55 5.02 0.91
N LEU A 42 -27.03 5.76 -0.09
CA LEU A 42 -27.86 6.96 0.07
C LEU A 42 -29.37 6.70 -0.06
N VAL A 43 -29.78 5.50 -0.49
CA VAL A 43 -31.20 5.18 -0.75
C VAL A 43 -32.04 5.26 0.53
N CYS A 44 -31.62 4.60 1.60
CA CYS A 44 -32.28 4.66 2.90
C CYS A 44 -31.33 4.19 4.02
N ARG A 45 -31.75 4.38 5.28
CA ARG A 45 -30.97 3.95 6.46
C ARG A 45 -30.60 2.46 6.42
N ARG A 46 -31.49 1.60 5.92
CA ARG A 46 -31.23 0.16 5.84
C ARG A 46 -30.13 -0.18 4.82
N TRP A 47 -30.17 0.45 3.65
CA TRP A 47 -29.15 0.27 2.62
C TRP A 47 -27.80 0.87 3.05
N TYR A 48 -27.84 2.00 3.76
CA TYR A 48 -26.67 2.59 4.41
C TYR A 48 -26.00 1.60 5.39
N GLU A 49 -26.77 0.87 6.19
CA GLU A 49 -26.26 -0.14 7.14
C GLU A 49 -25.76 -1.42 6.44
N LEU A 50 -26.43 -1.86 5.37
CA LEU A 50 -25.98 -3.04 4.61
C LEU A 50 -24.70 -2.77 3.82
N ASP A 51 -24.55 -1.59 3.21
CA ASP A 51 -23.30 -1.17 2.58
C ASP A 51 -22.15 -1.18 3.60
N ALA A 52 -22.37 -0.57 4.78
CA ALA A 52 -21.41 -0.55 5.88
C ALA A 52 -20.90 -1.94 6.29
N LEU A 53 -21.78 -2.93 6.33
CA LEU A 53 -21.45 -4.30 6.73
C LEU A 53 -20.73 -5.09 5.63
N THR A 54 -21.06 -4.82 4.37
CA THR A 54 -20.62 -5.64 3.23
C THR A 54 -19.47 -5.04 2.44
N ARG A 55 -19.15 -3.74 2.60
CA ARG A 55 -18.09 -3.08 1.83
C ARG A 55 -16.72 -3.52 2.32
N LYS A 56 -15.95 -4.12 1.41
CA LYS A 56 -14.65 -4.75 1.71
C LYS A 56 -13.44 -3.88 1.36
N HIS A 57 -13.58 -2.98 0.39
CA HIS A 57 -12.49 -2.18 -0.14
C HIS A 57 -12.82 -0.70 -0.05
N ILE A 58 -11.94 0.09 0.57
CA ILE A 58 -12.09 1.55 0.69
C ILE A 58 -10.81 2.24 0.26
N THR A 59 -10.97 3.29 -0.56
CA THR A 59 -9.90 4.25 -0.86
C THR A 59 -10.24 5.61 -0.28
N ILE A 60 -9.37 6.13 0.59
CA ILE A 60 -9.40 7.51 1.07
C ILE A 60 -8.42 8.30 0.21
N ALA A 61 -8.96 9.17 -0.64
CA ALA A 61 -8.20 9.96 -1.59
C ALA A 61 -7.33 11.05 -0.93
N PHE A 62 -7.62 11.41 0.31
CA PHE A 62 -6.84 12.33 1.11
C PHE A 62 -7.03 12.02 2.62
N CYS A 63 -5.98 11.58 3.31
CA CYS A 63 -6.07 10.98 4.65
C CYS A 63 -6.63 11.91 5.73
N TYR A 64 -6.68 13.22 5.48
CA TYR A 64 -7.23 14.21 6.39
C TYR A 64 -8.73 14.44 6.24
N THR A 65 -9.41 13.82 5.26
CA THR A 65 -10.87 13.99 5.07
C THR A 65 -11.71 13.23 6.10
N THR A 66 -11.12 12.28 6.82
CA THR A 66 -11.81 11.48 7.84
C THR A 66 -10.82 10.96 8.88
N SER A 67 -11.32 10.56 10.05
CA SER A 67 -10.51 9.91 11.09
C SER A 67 -10.55 8.37 10.97
N PRO A 68 -9.54 7.66 11.51
CA PRO A 68 -9.53 6.21 11.62
C PRO A 68 -10.77 5.66 12.35
N ASP A 69 -11.13 6.27 13.48
CA ASP A 69 -12.32 5.89 14.27
C ASP A 69 -13.63 6.03 13.46
N ARG A 70 -13.78 7.10 12.67
CA ARG A 70 -14.97 7.26 11.81
C ARG A 70 -15.02 6.17 10.75
N LEU A 71 -13.88 5.80 10.16
CA LEU A 71 -13.81 4.70 9.20
C LEU A 71 -14.20 3.37 9.86
N ARG A 72 -13.64 3.08 11.04
CA ARG A 72 -13.94 1.85 11.81
C ARG A 72 -15.43 1.72 12.13
N ARG A 73 -16.04 2.81 12.62
CA ARG A 73 -17.47 2.82 12.96
C ARG A 73 -18.34 2.57 11.74
N ARG A 74 -17.90 3.03 10.57
CA ARG A 74 -18.62 2.87 9.30
C ARG A 74 -18.41 1.51 8.64
N PHE A 75 -17.21 0.97 8.63
CA PHE A 75 -16.87 -0.26 7.89
C PHE A 75 -16.15 -1.27 8.79
N LYS A 76 -16.92 -2.08 9.52
CA LYS A 76 -16.41 -3.01 10.54
C LYS A 76 -15.69 -4.24 9.96
N HIS A 77 -16.02 -4.63 8.73
CA HIS A 77 -15.51 -5.85 8.09
C HIS A 77 -14.61 -5.55 6.88
N LEU A 78 -13.91 -4.42 6.94
CA LEU A 78 -13.02 -3.94 5.89
C LEU A 78 -11.85 -4.94 5.68
N GLU A 79 -11.57 -5.26 4.42
CA GLU A 79 -10.51 -6.19 4.03
C GLU A 79 -9.37 -5.49 3.28
N SER A 80 -9.64 -4.36 2.63
CA SER A 80 -8.64 -3.55 1.93
C SER A 80 -8.82 -2.06 2.21
N LEU A 81 -7.73 -1.40 2.58
CA LEU A 81 -7.70 0.04 2.82
C LEU A 81 -6.57 0.68 2.01
N LYS A 82 -6.91 1.71 1.23
CA LYS A 82 -5.95 2.57 0.54
C LYS A 82 -6.06 4.00 1.07
N LEU A 83 -4.97 4.54 1.60
CA LEU A 83 -4.87 5.93 2.07
C LEU A 83 -3.92 6.71 1.19
N LYS A 84 -4.30 7.92 0.80
CA LYS A 84 -3.41 8.86 0.12
C LYS A 84 -3.13 10.07 1.02
N GLY A 85 -1.86 10.43 1.17
CA GLY A 85 -1.42 11.54 2.02
C GLY A 85 -1.19 12.82 1.23
N LYS A 86 0.09 13.19 1.06
CA LYS A 86 0.51 14.42 0.38
C LYS A 86 -0.16 14.57 -1.00
N PRO A 87 -0.40 15.81 -1.45
CA PRO A 87 -0.92 16.06 -2.79
C PRO A 87 0.08 15.63 -3.87
N ARG A 88 -0.38 15.59 -5.14
CA ARG A 88 0.46 15.12 -6.27
C ARG A 88 1.69 16.00 -6.50
N ALA A 89 1.62 17.27 -6.12
CA ALA A 89 2.73 18.22 -6.12
C ALA A 89 3.98 17.72 -5.36
N ALA A 90 3.81 16.86 -4.34
CA ALA A 90 4.94 16.26 -3.62
C ALA A 90 5.84 15.38 -4.49
N MET A 91 5.34 14.89 -5.63
CA MET A 91 6.14 14.12 -6.60
C MET A 91 7.11 14.99 -7.41
N PHE A 92 6.93 16.32 -7.37
CA PHE A 92 7.73 17.29 -8.09
C PHE A 92 8.56 18.15 -7.14
N ASN A 93 8.80 17.68 -5.91
CA ASN A 93 9.49 18.42 -4.84
C ASN A 93 8.87 19.78 -4.50
N LEU A 94 7.58 19.97 -4.81
CA LEU A 94 6.84 21.22 -4.54
C LEU A 94 6.21 21.26 -3.14
N ILE A 95 6.37 20.20 -2.34
CA ILE A 95 5.77 20.05 -1.02
C ILE A 95 6.88 19.65 -0.03
N PRO A 96 7.00 20.31 1.14
CA PRO A 96 7.98 19.95 2.16
C PRO A 96 7.92 18.47 2.58
N GLU A 97 9.07 17.94 3.01
CA GLU A 97 9.18 16.55 3.47
C GLU A 97 8.39 16.29 4.76
N ASP A 98 8.29 17.27 5.64
CA ASP A 98 7.59 17.25 6.92
C ASP A 98 6.13 17.73 6.84
N TRP A 99 5.62 18.03 5.62
CA TRP A 99 4.30 18.61 5.39
C TRP A 99 3.14 17.87 6.08
N GLY A 100 3.24 16.54 6.22
CA GLY A 100 2.21 15.70 6.80
C GLY A 100 1.90 14.45 5.97
N GLY A 101 0.82 13.76 6.36
CA GLY A 101 0.47 12.42 5.89
C GLY A 101 1.01 11.31 6.78
N PHE A 102 1.19 11.54 8.08
CA PHE A 102 1.66 10.52 9.02
C PHE A 102 0.66 9.37 9.15
N VAL A 103 1.14 8.13 9.04
CA VAL A 103 0.27 6.93 9.16
C VAL A 103 0.00 6.51 10.60
N THR A 104 0.76 7.00 11.59
CA THR A 104 0.70 6.52 12.98
C THR A 104 -0.73 6.42 13.55
N PRO A 105 -1.62 7.42 13.40
CA PRO A 105 -2.99 7.31 13.91
C PRO A 105 -3.79 6.19 13.21
N TRP A 106 -3.56 5.99 11.92
CA TRP A 106 -4.18 4.93 11.14
C TRP A 106 -3.66 3.56 11.55
N VAL A 107 -2.35 3.44 11.76
CA VAL A 107 -1.70 2.19 12.16
C VAL A 107 -2.16 1.72 13.52
N ASN A 108 -2.24 2.61 14.51
CA ASN A 108 -2.71 2.26 15.86
C ASN A 108 -4.14 1.72 15.81
N GLU A 109 -5.05 2.42 15.12
CA GLU A 109 -6.42 1.95 14.95
C GLU A 109 -6.51 0.62 14.18
N ILE A 110 -5.67 0.43 13.15
CA ILE A 110 -5.62 -0.83 12.38
C ILE A 110 -5.17 -2.00 13.25
N ALA A 111 -4.17 -1.78 14.09
CA ALA A 111 -3.66 -2.77 15.02
C ALA A 111 -4.74 -3.21 16.02
N GLU A 112 -5.52 -2.26 16.54
CA GLU A 112 -6.54 -2.51 17.57
C GLU A 112 -7.86 -3.04 17.00
N SER A 113 -8.33 -2.47 15.89
CA SER A 113 -9.76 -2.58 15.52
C SER A 113 -10.02 -3.31 14.20
N PHE A 114 -9.11 -3.23 13.22
CA PHE A 114 -9.38 -3.72 11.86
C PHE A 114 -9.02 -5.21 11.66
N ASN A 115 -9.79 -6.09 12.30
CA ASN A 115 -9.48 -7.52 12.39
C ASN A 115 -9.58 -8.31 11.09
N CYS A 116 -10.33 -7.81 10.11
CA CYS A 116 -10.50 -8.45 8.81
C CYS A 116 -9.52 -7.94 7.75
N LEU A 117 -8.66 -6.98 8.07
CA LEU A 117 -7.84 -6.30 7.08
C LEU A 117 -6.77 -7.24 6.52
N LYS A 118 -6.77 -7.41 5.19
CA LYS A 118 -5.84 -8.25 4.41
C LYS A 118 -4.89 -7.41 3.56
N SER A 119 -5.31 -6.21 3.20
CA SER A 119 -4.55 -5.32 2.31
C SER A 119 -4.56 -3.88 2.84
N LEU A 120 -3.37 -3.28 2.89
CA LEU A 120 -3.15 -1.91 3.35
C LEU A 120 -2.18 -1.19 2.41
N HIS A 121 -2.66 -0.10 1.83
CA HIS A 121 -1.91 0.69 0.86
C HIS A 121 -1.80 2.13 1.36
N PHE A 122 -0.59 2.57 1.68
CA PHE A 122 -0.30 3.97 1.94
C PHE A 122 0.37 4.60 0.72
N ARG A 123 -0.18 5.71 0.21
CA ARG A 123 0.37 6.41 -0.97
C ARG A 123 0.73 7.84 -0.58
N ARG A 124 2.00 8.23 -0.76
CA ARG A 124 2.50 9.56 -0.37
C ARG A 124 2.22 9.89 1.11
N MET A 125 2.35 8.88 1.97
CA MET A 125 2.22 9.02 3.43
C MET A 125 3.61 8.88 4.06
N ILE A 126 3.79 9.49 5.24
CA ILE A 126 4.98 9.37 6.08
C ILE A 126 4.80 8.16 7.00
N VAL A 127 5.72 7.20 6.92
CA VAL A 127 5.73 5.96 7.70
C VAL A 127 7.05 5.86 8.44
N THR A 128 6.99 5.56 9.72
CA THR A 128 8.15 5.40 10.61
C THR A 128 8.40 3.92 10.92
N ASP A 129 9.60 3.59 11.40
CA ASP A 129 9.93 2.23 11.84
C ASP A 129 9.00 1.74 12.96
N SER A 130 8.63 2.61 13.90
CA SER A 130 7.66 2.29 14.96
C SER A 130 6.29 1.91 14.41
N ASP A 131 5.82 2.57 13.34
CA ASP A 131 4.54 2.24 12.71
C ASP A 131 4.58 0.81 12.13
N LEU A 132 5.70 0.46 11.50
CA LEU A 132 5.88 -0.86 10.91
C LEU A 132 6.02 -1.96 11.96
N GLU A 133 6.69 -1.68 13.08
CA GLU A 133 6.75 -2.59 14.22
C GLU A 133 5.36 -2.89 14.78
N VAL A 134 4.51 -1.87 14.91
CA VAL A 134 3.11 -2.05 15.35
C VAL A 134 2.33 -2.90 14.34
N LEU A 135 2.45 -2.63 13.03
CA LEU A 135 1.78 -3.42 12.00
C LEU A 135 2.28 -4.87 11.95
N ALA A 136 3.59 -5.08 12.08
CA ALA A 136 4.19 -6.42 12.07
C ALA A 136 3.74 -7.25 13.28
N LYS A 137 3.76 -6.67 14.48
CA LYS A 137 3.29 -7.33 15.71
C LYS A 137 1.80 -7.66 15.66
N SER A 138 0.97 -6.72 15.21
CA SER A 138 -0.49 -6.88 15.21
C SER A 138 -1.01 -7.72 14.04
N ARG A 139 -0.38 -7.62 12.86
CA ARG A 139 -0.94 -8.12 11.59
C ARG A 139 0.07 -8.86 10.70
N GLY A 140 1.27 -9.17 11.17
CA GLY A 140 2.36 -9.80 10.39
C GLY A 140 2.02 -11.14 9.70
N ARG A 141 0.90 -11.78 10.05
CA ARG A 141 0.39 -12.98 9.37
C ARG A 141 -0.53 -12.72 8.18
N VAL A 142 -1.06 -11.49 8.02
CA VAL A 142 -2.22 -11.22 7.12
C VAL A 142 -2.08 -9.91 6.33
N LEU A 143 -1.29 -8.93 6.77
CA LEU A 143 -1.27 -7.61 6.12
C LEU A 143 -0.29 -7.53 4.94
N GLN A 144 -0.80 -7.15 3.78
CA GLN A 144 0.02 -6.52 2.73
C GLN A 144 0.18 -5.05 3.10
N THR A 145 1.36 -4.60 3.52
CA THR A 145 1.64 -3.17 3.72
C THR A 145 2.38 -2.61 2.52
N ARG A 146 2.26 -1.30 2.27
CA ARG A 146 2.95 -0.60 1.18
C ARG A 146 3.32 0.81 1.65
N ASN A 147 4.47 1.01 2.33
CA ASN A 147 5.31 2.25 2.28
C ASN A 147 6.56 2.26 3.19
N VAL A 148 7.33 3.35 3.00
CA VAL A 148 8.69 3.75 3.43
C VAL A 148 9.13 3.16 4.76
N ILE A 149 10.29 2.52 4.73
CA ILE A 149 10.84 1.76 5.85
C ILE A 149 12.29 2.15 6.06
N GLY A 150 12.73 2.33 7.30
CA GLY A 150 14.15 2.39 7.69
C GLY A 150 14.72 0.98 7.98
N ASP A 151 16.00 0.89 8.34
CA ASP A 151 16.70 -0.39 8.57
C ASP A 151 15.95 -1.35 9.50
N ARG A 152 15.45 -0.82 10.62
CA ARG A 152 14.75 -1.61 11.64
C ARG A 152 13.39 -2.07 11.16
N GLY A 153 12.62 -1.21 10.49
CA GLY A 153 11.32 -1.61 9.95
C GLY A 153 11.46 -2.69 8.86
N LEU A 154 12.59 -2.69 8.11
CA LEU A 154 12.82 -3.59 6.99
C LEU A 154 13.15 -4.99 7.53
N GLU A 155 13.98 -5.03 8.57
CA GLU A 155 14.31 -6.24 9.32
C GLU A 155 13.10 -6.81 10.08
N VAL A 156 12.26 -5.95 10.68
CA VAL A 156 11.03 -6.37 11.36
C VAL A 156 10.01 -6.93 10.37
N LEU A 157 9.85 -6.32 9.20
CA LEU A 157 9.00 -6.86 8.14
C LEU A 157 9.51 -8.21 7.63
N ALA A 158 10.82 -8.33 7.40
CA ALA A 158 11.43 -9.57 6.93
C ALA A 158 11.29 -10.70 7.96
N SER A 159 11.58 -10.43 9.24
CA SER A 159 11.56 -11.42 10.32
C SER A 159 10.16 -11.82 10.79
N SER A 160 9.19 -10.90 10.77
CA SER A 160 7.85 -11.11 11.33
C SER A 160 6.82 -11.59 10.31
N CYS A 161 7.08 -11.43 9.00
CA CYS A 161 6.09 -11.64 7.96
C CYS A 161 6.42 -12.84 7.05
N ARG A 162 6.56 -14.04 7.63
CA ARG A 162 6.84 -15.31 6.89
C ARG A 162 5.76 -15.71 5.86
N ARG A 163 4.67 -14.94 5.71
CA ARG A 163 3.56 -15.13 4.75
C ARG A 163 3.21 -13.86 3.98
N LEU A 164 4.08 -12.85 3.96
CA LEU A 164 3.84 -11.58 3.27
C LEU A 164 3.72 -11.82 1.75
N LYS A 165 2.54 -11.54 1.17
CA LYS A 165 2.24 -11.87 -0.23
C LYS A 165 2.62 -10.78 -1.23
N ARG A 166 2.54 -9.49 -0.87
CA ARG A 166 2.95 -8.33 -1.70
C ARG A 166 3.30 -7.11 -0.81
N LEU A 167 4.39 -6.39 -1.11
CA LEU A 167 4.96 -5.22 -0.44
C LEU A 167 5.59 -4.36 -1.55
N ARG A 168 5.01 -3.20 -1.82
CA ARG A 168 5.45 -2.21 -2.81
C ARG A 168 5.48 -0.87 -2.08
N ILE A 169 6.58 -0.14 -2.12
CA ILE A 169 6.80 1.05 -1.28
C ILE A 169 7.08 2.21 -2.22
N GLU A 170 6.11 3.11 -2.37
CA GLU A 170 6.17 4.13 -3.40
C GLU A 170 6.18 5.56 -2.84
N LEU A 171 7.23 6.28 -3.21
CA LEU A 171 7.15 7.72 -3.42
C LEU A 171 7.04 7.99 -4.93
N GLY A 172 5.85 7.71 -5.50
CA GLY A 172 5.38 8.26 -6.77
C GLY A 172 5.78 7.54 -8.06
N ALA A 173 5.04 7.91 -9.13
CA ALA A 173 5.10 7.54 -10.54
C ALA A 173 4.66 6.12 -10.92
N ASP A 174 3.37 5.84 -10.77
CA ASP A 174 2.57 5.13 -11.77
C ASP A 174 1.11 5.63 -11.68
N GLU A 175 0.60 6.19 -12.78
CA GLU A 175 -0.83 6.47 -12.99
C GLU A 175 -1.51 5.38 -13.83
N GLN A 176 -0.73 4.46 -14.42
CA GLN A 176 -1.30 3.29 -15.08
C GLN A 176 -1.78 2.27 -14.04
N GLY A 177 -3.07 1.96 -14.11
CA GLY A 177 -3.72 0.93 -13.33
C GLY A 177 -2.99 -0.40 -13.49
N MET A 178 -2.66 -1.02 -12.36
CA MET A 178 -2.61 -2.47 -12.34
C MET A 178 -3.95 -2.92 -11.83
N GLU A 179 -4.67 -3.62 -12.70
CA GLU A 179 -5.82 -4.43 -12.35
C GLU A 179 -5.46 -5.29 -11.14
N ASP A 180 -6.40 -5.42 -10.21
CA ASP A 180 -6.25 -6.31 -9.06
C ASP A 180 -6.13 -7.75 -9.58
N GLU A 181 -4.91 -8.21 -9.87
CA GLU A 181 -4.65 -9.62 -10.10
C GLU A 181 -4.85 -10.36 -8.77
N GLU A 182 -6.06 -10.91 -8.64
CA GLU A 182 -6.39 -11.95 -7.69
C GLU A 182 -5.43 -13.14 -7.88
N GLY A 183 -4.80 -13.59 -6.79
CA GLY A 183 -4.25 -14.95 -6.75
C GLY A 183 -2.76 -15.13 -7.05
N CYS A 184 -1.84 -14.38 -6.45
CA CYS A 184 -0.43 -14.81 -6.37
C CYS A 184 0.05 -14.95 -4.91
N PRO A 185 0.53 -16.13 -4.47
CA PRO A 185 0.73 -16.46 -3.06
C PRO A 185 2.01 -15.90 -2.40
N SER A 186 2.88 -15.17 -3.12
CA SER A 186 4.18 -14.69 -2.58
C SER A 186 4.66 -13.37 -3.20
N LEU A 187 5.52 -12.63 -2.48
CA LEU A 187 6.03 -11.31 -2.92
C LEU A 187 6.94 -11.43 -4.14
N GLN A 188 6.48 -10.95 -5.31
CA GLN A 188 7.24 -11.01 -6.57
C GLN A 188 7.84 -9.68 -7.02
N LYS A 189 7.32 -8.53 -6.56
CA LYS A 189 7.78 -7.21 -6.99
C LYS A 189 7.89 -6.27 -5.78
N LEU A 190 9.08 -5.72 -5.54
CA LEU A 190 9.37 -4.74 -4.50
C LEU A 190 9.95 -3.48 -5.15
N GLU A 191 9.34 -2.33 -4.90
CA GLU A 191 9.87 -1.03 -5.31
C GLU A 191 9.97 -0.16 -4.06
N MET A 192 11.03 0.63 -3.90
CA MET A 192 11.27 1.49 -2.74
C MET A 192 11.90 2.81 -3.22
N ARG A 193 11.37 3.96 -2.79
CA ARG A 193 11.96 5.29 -3.07
C ARG A 193 12.16 6.04 -1.76
N GLY A 194 13.21 6.86 -1.68
CA GLY A 194 13.46 7.78 -0.56
C GLY A 194 13.62 7.09 0.79
N CYS A 195 14.18 5.88 0.80
CA CYS A 195 14.31 5.08 2.02
C CYS A 195 15.75 5.11 2.53
N CYS A 196 15.94 5.46 3.80
CA CYS A 196 17.25 5.66 4.42
C CYS A 196 17.84 4.40 5.10
N PHE A 197 17.69 3.23 4.47
CA PHE A 197 18.28 1.98 4.96
C PHE A 197 19.66 1.69 4.34
N THR A 198 20.49 1.00 5.10
CA THR A 198 21.78 0.41 4.74
C THR A 198 21.65 -0.74 3.74
N GLU A 199 22.73 -0.98 2.99
CA GLU A 199 22.87 -2.14 2.10
C GLU A 199 22.64 -3.47 2.84
N SER A 200 23.16 -3.60 4.06
CA SER A 200 23.07 -4.81 4.88
C SER A 200 21.65 -5.10 5.35
N ALA A 201 20.86 -4.09 5.70
CA ALA A 201 19.44 -4.29 6.02
C ALA A 201 18.64 -4.71 4.79
N LEU A 202 18.89 -4.09 3.63
CA LEU A 202 18.26 -4.47 2.37
C LEU A 202 18.58 -5.92 2.01
N ALA A 203 19.85 -6.31 2.05
CA ALA A 203 20.29 -7.65 1.71
C ALA A 203 19.63 -8.71 2.61
N ARG A 204 19.64 -8.50 3.94
CA ARG A 204 19.00 -9.42 4.89
C ARG A 204 17.50 -9.57 4.67
N ALA A 205 16.82 -8.50 4.28
CA ALA A 205 15.40 -8.55 4.01
C ALA A 205 15.08 -9.25 2.69
N VAL A 206 15.77 -8.89 1.60
CA VAL A 206 15.57 -9.51 0.28
C VAL A 206 15.87 -11.01 0.30
N MET A 207 16.85 -11.46 1.07
CA MET A 207 17.17 -12.87 1.22
C MET A 207 16.05 -13.70 1.89
N GLN A 208 15.14 -13.04 2.62
CA GLN A 208 13.95 -13.67 3.19
C GLN A 208 12.76 -13.68 2.21
N LEU A 209 12.83 -12.91 1.11
CA LEU A 209 11.79 -12.77 0.10
C LEU A 209 12.00 -13.76 -1.07
N THR A 210 11.79 -15.04 -0.81
CA THR A 210 12.18 -16.14 -1.72
C THR A 210 11.45 -16.17 -3.07
N SER A 211 10.31 -15.49 -3.20
CA SER A 211 9.57 -15.43 -4.46
C SER A 211 9.77 -14.11 -5.22
N LEU A 212 10.69 -13.25 -4.76
CA LEU A 212 10.92 -11.95 -5.38
C LEU A 212 11.49 -12.14 -6.80
N ARG A 213 10.86 -11.49 -7.77
CA ARG A 213 11.22 -11.50 -9.21
C ARG A 213 11.66 -10.13 -9.71
N TYR A 214 11.37 -9.07 -8.97
CA TYR A 214 11.76 -7.71 -9.31
C TYR A 214 11.97 -6.90 -8.03
N LEU A 215 13.03 -6.12 -7.99
CA LEU A 215 13.42 -5.19 -6.95
C LEU A 215 13.87 -3.90 -7.61
N TRP A 216 13.34 -2.77 -7.18
CA TRP A 216 13.90 -1.47 -7.52
C TRP A 216 13.94 -0.59 -6.28
N VAL A 217 15.10 -0.02 -5.97
CA VAL A 217 15.32 0.80 -4.77
C VAL A 217 16.00 2.09 -5.19
N GLN A 218 15.54 3.23 -4.68
CA GLN A 218 16.15 4.54 -4.86
C GLN A 218 16.36 5.21 -3.50
N GLY A 219 17.56 5.74 -3.26
CA GLY A 219 17.87 6.52 -2.06
C GLY A 219 18.41 5.72 -0.87
N TYR A 220 18.86 4.48 -1.07
CA TYR A 220 19.51 3.69 -0.02
C TYR A 220 20.86 4.27 0.39
N ARG A 221 21.29 4.02 1.63
CA ARG A 221 22.62 4.39 2.15
C ARG A 221 23.67 3.41 1.62
N ALA A 222 24.21 3.71 0.45
CA ALA A 222 25.37 3.01 -0.08
C ALA A 222 26.59 3.23 0.82
N SER A 223 27.41 2.19 1.01
CA SER A 223 28.66 2.33 1.75
C SER A 223 29.63 3.22 0.97
N SER A 224 30.19 4.25 1.60
CA SER A 224 31.14 5.16 0.96
C SER A 224 32.50 4.52 0.66
N SER A 225 32.86 3.45 1.40
CA SER A 225 34.16 2.77 1.26
C SER A 225 34.12 1.57 0.33
N ASN A 226 32.97 0.89 0.20
CA ASN A 226 32.82 -0.27 -0.68
C ASN A 226 31.34 -0.49 -1.06
N PRO A 227 30.82 0.27 -2.06
CA PRO A 227 29.43 0.16 -2.49
C PRO A 227 29.08 -1.25 -2.97
N GLY A 228 27.95 -1.79 -2.51
CA GLY A 228 27.46 -3.11 -2.93
C GLY A 228 28.09 -4.31 -2.23
N ARG A 229 29.03 -4.11 -1.30
CA ARG A 229 29.63 -5.20 -0.53
C ARG A 229 28.58 -6.04 0.17
N ASP A 230 27.65 -5.43 0.88
CA ASP A 230 26.62 -6.18 1.61
C ASP A 230 25.52 -6.70 0.67
N LEU A 231 25.33 -6.03 -0.49
CA LEU A 231 24.38 -6.45 -1.52
C LEU A 231 24.82 -7.73 -2.24
N SER A 232 26.12 -8.05 -2.22
CA SER A 232 26.68 -9.31 -2.75
C SER A 232 26.01 -10.55 -2.14
N ALA A 233 25.53 -10.45 -0.89
CA ALA A 233 24.78 -11.51 -0.24
C ALA A 233 23.47 -11.89 -0.95
N MET A 234 22.93 -10.99 -1.80
CA MET A 234 21.72 -11.25 -2.60
C MET A 234 22.01 -11.97 -3.91
N VAL A 235 23.26 -12.05 -4.36
CA VAL A 235 23.62 -12.63 -5.66
C VAL A 235 23.28 -14.12 -5.66
N ARG A 236 22.51 -14.55 -6.66
CA ARG A 236 22.06 -15.94 -6.82
C ARG A 236 21.67 -16.20 -8.28
N PRO A 237 21.59 -17.48 -8.73
CA PRO A 237 21.22 -17.79 -10.11
C PRO A 237 19.92 -17.10 -10.55
N PHE A 238 19.90 -16.63 -11.79
CA PHE A 238 18.80 -15.91 -12.43
C PHE A 238 18.40 -14.59 -11.76
N TRP A 239 19.07 -14.16 -10.69
CA TRP A 239 18.81 -12.90 -10.02
C TRP A 239 19.92 -11.90 -10.34
N ASN A 240 19.66 -11.06 -11.34
CA ASN A 240 20.61 -10.04 -11.76
C ASN A 240 20.47 -8.81 -10.86
N ILE A 241 21.57 -8.19 -10.47
CA ILE A 241 21.60 -6.98 -9.66
C ILE A 241 22.41 -5.92 -10.41
N GLU A 242 21.87 -4.73 -10.55
CA GLU A 242 22.47 -3.58 -11.21
C GLU A 242 22.49 -2.40 -10.22
N LEU A 243 23.69 -1.89 -9.94
CA LEU A 243 23.88 -0.68 -9.14
C LEU A 243 23.91 0.54 -10.05
N ILE A 244 23.15 1.56 -9.67
CA ILE A 244 23.08 2.85 -10.36
C ILE A 244 23.61 3.90 -9.38
N PRO A 245 24.81 4.46 -9.58
CA PRO A 245 25.40 5.41 -8.66
C PRO A 245 24.61 6.72 -8.62
N PRO A 246 24.74 7.52 -7.54
CA PRO A 246 24.14 8.83 -7.48
C PRO A 246 24.75 9.72 -8.56
N ARG A 247 23.93 10.59 -9.17
CA ARG A 247 24.37 11.49 -10.24
C ARG A 247 23.79 12.88 -10.05
N LYS A 248 24.57 13.89 -10.41
CA LYS A 248 24.12 15.28 -10.47
C LYS A 248 23.56 15.54 -11.87
N VAL A 249 22.30 15.94 -11.95
CA VAL A 249 21.63 16.25 -13.21
C VAL A 249 21.29 17.72 -13.21
N VAL A 250 21.67 18.42 -14.29
CA VAL A 250 21.25 19.80 -14.50
C VAL A 250 19.81 19.78 -14.98
N VAL A 251 18.92 20.44 -14.24
CA VAL A 251 17.51 20.58 -14.55
C VAL A 251 17.20 22.06 -14.65
N VAL A 252 16.58 22.46 -15.74
CA VAL A 252 16.13 23.84 -15.92
C VAL A 252 14.97 24.09 -14.94
N ASN A 253 15.13 25.05 -14.04
CA ASN A 253 14.09 25.42 -13.09
C ASN A 253 12.95 26.19 -13.79
N GLN A 254 11.91 26.54 -13.02
CA GLN A 254 10.74 27.26 -13.55
C GLN A 254 11.07 28.67 -14.07
N VAL A 255 12.27 29.18 -13.78
CA VAL A 255 12.77 30.51 -14.16
C VAL A 255 13.74 30.41 -15.36
N GLY A 256 14.00 29.21 -15.87
CA GLY A 256 14.92 29.00 -17.00
C GLY A 256 16.39 28.87 -16.61
N GLU A 257 16.72 28.75 -15.32
CA GLU A 257 18.09 28.58 -14.85
C GLU A 257 18.45 27.11 -14.65
N ASP A 258 19.70 26.78 -14.95
CA ASP A 258 20.27 25.47 -14.72
C ASP A 258 20.47 25.22 -13.22
N VAL A 259 19.62 24.37 -12.64
CA VAL A 259 19.74 23.92 -11.25
C VAL A 259 20.29 22.52 -11.22
N VAL A 260 21.38 22.33 -10.47
CA VAL A 260 21.96 21.00 -10.23
C VAL A 260 21.10 20.26 -9.20
N VAL A 261 20.38 19.24 -9.66
CA VAL A 261 19.60 18.34 -8.81
C VAL A 261 20.39 17.05 -8.61
N GLU A 262 20.58 16.66 -7.35
CA GLU A 262 21.19 15.38 -7.02
C GLU A 262 20.16 14.26 -7.14
N GLN A 263 20.40 13.31 -8.04
CA GLN A 263 19.67 12.06 -8.10
C GLN A 263 20.39 11.03 -7.23
N PRO A 264 19.69 10.43 -6.24
CA PRO A 264 20.32 9.50 -5.32
C PRO A 264 20.62 8.14 -5.99
N ALA A 265 21.42 7.30 -5.32
CA ALA A 265 21.78 5.98 -5.82
C ALA A 265 20.56 5.05 -5.95
N HIS A 266 20.55 4.18 -6.96
CA HIS A 266 19.53 3.15 -7.15
C HIS A 266 20.12 1.73 -7.17
N ILE A 267 19.29 0.75 -6.83
CA ILE A 267 19.53 -0.67 -7.10
C ILE A 267 18.36 -1.17 -7.94
N LEU A 268 18.67 -1.86 -9.02
CA LEU A 268 17.71 -2.65 -9.77
C LEU A 268 18.11 -4.11 -9.61
N ALA A 269 17.18 -4.98 -9.26
CA ALA A 269 17.40 -6.41 -9.38
C ALA A 269 16.19 -7.11 -9.97
N TYR A 270 16.43 -8.10 -10.81
CA TYR A 270 15.38 -8.74 -11.58
C TYR A 270 15.70 -10.19 -11.86
N TYR A 271 14.65 -10.98 -11.87
CA TYR A 271 14.71 -12.38 -12.25
C TYR A 271 14.71 -12.50 -13.77
N SER A 272 15.72 -13.15 -14.34
CA SER A 272 15.84 -13.38 -15.78
C SER A 272 16.35 -14.79 -16.04
N LEU A 273 15.66 -15.52 -16.92
CA LEU A 273 16.16 -16.79 -17.46
C LEU A 273 17.24 -16.57 -18.54
N ALA A 274 17.29 -15.38 -19.13
CA ALA A 274 18.27 -15.02 -20.15
C ALA A 274 19.62 -14.54 -19.56
N GLY A 275 19.72 -14.42 -18.23
CA GLY A 275 20.89 -13.84 -17.57
C GLY A 275 20.89 -12.31 -17.57
N PRO A 276 22.04 -11.67 -17.26
CA PRO A 276 22.19 -10.22 -17.25
C PRO A 276 22.02 -9.61 -18.64
N ARG A 277 21.39 -8.44 -18.71
CA ARG A 277 21.32 -7.67 -19.96
C ARG A 277 22.68 -7.04 -20.27
N THR A 278 22.95 -6.68 -21.52
CA THR A 278 24.22 -6.05 -21.95
C THR A 278 24.04 -4.62 -22.46
N ASP A 279 22.81 -4.16 -22.61
CA ASP A 279 22.41 -2.88 -23.19
C ASP A 279 22.19 -1.81 -22.10
N PHE A 280 23.20 -1.55 -21.27
CA PHE A 280 23.14 -0.57 -20.19
C PHE A 280 24.24 0.50 -20.32
N PRO A 281 24.00 1.73 -19.83
CA PRO A 281 25.00 2.80 -19.91
C PRO A 281 26.19 2.51 -18.98
N ASN A 282 27.37 3.05 -19.31
CA ASN A 282 28.63 2.84 -18.56
C ASN A 282 28.57 3.20 -17.07
N SER A 283 27.57 3.98 -16.65
CA SER A 283 27.35 4.31 -15.25
C SER A 283 26.75 3.17 -14.43
N VAL A 284 26.11 2.18 -15.07
CA VAL A 284 25.48 1.05 -14.38
C VAL A 284 26.51 -0.03 -14.13
N VAL A 285 26.56 -0.53 -12.88
CA VAL A 285 27.51 -1.55 -12.44
C VAL A 285 26.74 -2.84 -12.12
N PRO A 286 26.82 -3.88 -12.96
CA PRO A 286 26.29 -5.20 -12.64
C PRO A 286 27.03 -5.82 -11.44
N LEU A 287 26.29 -6.49 -10.57
CA LEU A 287 26.84 -7.26 -9.45
C LEU A 287 26.85 -8.74 -9.84
N ASP A 288 28.05 -9.29 -10.04
CA ASP A 288 28.24 -10.67 -10.49
C ASP A 288 28.75 -11.59 -9.38
N LEU A 289 28.62 -12.91 -9.59
CA LEU A 289 29.08 -13.97 -8.67
C LEU A 289 30.61 -14.06 -8.54
N VAL A 290 31.36 -13.32 -9.35
CA VAL A 290 32.82 -13.45 -9.45
C VAL A 290 33.48 -12.28 -8.74
N GLY A 291 33.58 -12.41 -7.41
CA GLY A 291 34.53 -11.71 -6.56
C GLY A 291 35.29 -12.73 -5.73
#